data_AF-A0A4W5LIA2-F1
#
_entry.id   AF-A0A4W5LIA2-F1
#
_cell.length_a   1.000
_cell.length_b   1.000
_cell.length_c   1.000
_cell.angle_alpha   90.00
_cell.angle_beta   90.00
_cell.angle_gamma   90.00
#
_symmetry.space_group_name_H-M   'P 1'
#
loop_
_entity.id
_entity.type
_entity.pdbx_description
1 polymer ?
#
loop_
_entity_poly.entity_id
_entity_poly.type
_entity_poly.pdbx_seq_one_letter_code
_entity_poly.pdbx_strand_id
1 'polypeptide(L)'
;MVRPLLRSGPRQHLVPTLTQVVKALEEVGEPDYSWRAQLMLHLVECLVDAGKGKEASSFAKATSDFIESHIPDLYPKIFSLQVRHKLFDFTKPPPKTEASPVLLVIYKMQKLKHKVDDVCEARKEDAARIKEIFLLLMHSAAAQSPVIARGSSPCLAESPSPIPPADRVAFLLELAFLALQLKHHQMAADCLRELKTAGDTVSGGQSQIIILSCLYIPYRVMQLCKHMHVN
;
A
#
# COMPACT_ATOMS: atom_id res chain seq x y z
N MET A 1 -10.32 19.89 -4.26
CA MET A 1 -9.91 20.63 -3.04
C MET A 1 -8.78 19.87 -2.36
N VAL A 2 -7.57 20.42 -2.34
CA VAL A 2 -6.42 19.83 -1.65
C VAL A 2 -6.52 20.25 -0.18
N ARG A 3 -6.74 19.30 0.76
CA ARG A 3 -6.87 19.56 2.20
C ARG A 3 -5.50 19.99 2.76
N PRO A 4 -5.25 21.29 3.03
CA PRO A 4 -3.90 21.78 3.35
C PRO A 4 -3.37 21.19 4.66
N LEU A 5 -4.28 20.90 5.60
CA LEU A 5 -3.99 20.31 6.91
C LEU A 5 -3.67 18.81 6.87
N LEU A 6 -3.79 18.14 5.71
CA LEU A 6 -3.40 16.74 5.54
C LEU A 6 -2.04 16.58 4.84
N ARG A 7 -1.32 17.68 4.55
CA ARG A 7 0.05 17.62 4.06
C ARG A 7 1.01 17.31 5.22
N SER A 8 2.11 16.63 4.91
CA SER A 8 3.19 16.38 5.87
C SER A 8 3.73 17.68 6.46
N GLY A 9 3.86 17.77 7.78
CA GLY A 9 4.30 18.96 8.51
C GLY A 9 3.17 19.63 9.31
N PRO A 10 2.20 20.35 8.68
CA PRO A 10 1.11 21.02 9.38
C PRO A 10 0.23 20.10 10.25
N ARG A 11 0.20 18.80 9.94
CA ARG A 11 -0.53 17.77 10.71
C ARG A 11 -0.11 17.69 12.18
N GLN A 12 1.11 18.09 12.53
CA GLN A 12 1.57 18.10 13.92
C GLN A 12 0.68 18.95 14.84
N HIS A 13 0.06 20.02 14.32
CA HIS A 13 -0.82 20.90 15.09
C HIS A 13 -2.16 20.25 15.42
N LEU A 14 -2.52 19.15 14.74
CA LEU A 14 -3.75 18.39 15.00
C LEU A 14 -3.60 17.40 16.15
N VAL A 15 -2.38 17.10 16.61
CA VAL A 15 -2.14 16.09 17.66
C VAL A 15 -2.99 16.34 18.92
N PRO A 16 -3.04 17.56 19.50
CA PRO A 16 -3.84 17.79 20.72
C PRO A 16 -5.34 17.57 20.49
N THR A 17 -5.88 18.13 19.40
CA THR A 17 -7.31 18.04 19.07
C THR A 17 -7.72 16.60 18.77
N LEU A 18 -6.97 15.90 17.92
CA LEU A 18 -7.28 14.50 17.58
C LEU A 18 -7.16 13.58 18.80
N THR A 19 -6.18 13.80 19.67
CA THR A 19 -6.05 13.03 20.93
C THR A 19 -7.28 13.21 21.80
N GLN A 20 -7.76 14.45 21.98
CA GLN A 20 -8.97 14.73 22.76
C GLN A 20 -10.21 14.09 22.14
N VAL A 21 -10.38 14.20 20.81
CA VAL A 21 -11.51 13.59 20.12
C VAL A 21 -11.50 12.09 20.31
N VAL A 22 -10.40 11.39 19.97
CA VAL A 22 -10.28 9.93 20.12
C VAL A 22 -10.59 9.48 21.55
N LYS A 23 -10.09 10.20 22.54
CA LYS A 23 -10.35 9.92 23.95
C LYS A 23 -11.83 10.09 24.31
N ALA A 24 -12.48 11.15 23.84
CA ALA A 24 -13.91 11.37 24.06
C ALA A 24 -14.75 10.23 23.46
N LEU A 25 -14.35 9.65 22.33
CA LEU A 25 -15.10 8.53 21.70
C LEU A 25 -15.02 7.26 22.52
N GLU A 26 -13.84 7.04 23.10
CA GLU A 26 -13.61 5.95 24.03
C GLU A 26 -14.45 6.12 25.30
N GLU A 27 -14.46 7.32 25.88
CA GLU A 27 -15.22 7.64 27.09
C GLU A 27 -16.74 7.53 26.88
N VAL A 28 -17.24 7.93 25.70
CA VAL A 28 -18.66 7.82 25.32
C VAL A 28 -19.02 6.38 24.90
N GLY A 29 -18.03 5.52 24.67
CA GLY A 29 -18.25 4.14 24.25
C GLY A 29 -18.93 4.03 22.89
N GLU A 30 -18.51 4.85 21.93
CA GLU A 30 -19.23 4.95 20.66
C GLU A 30 -19.17 3.62 19.87
N PRO A 31 -20.33 3.10 19.38
CA PRO A 31 -20.44 1.76 18.80
C PRO A 31 -19.91 1.60 17.37
N ASP A 32 -19.86 2.68 16.59
CA ASP A 32 -19.21 2.68 15.28
C ASP A 32 -17.70 2.79 15.46
N TYR A 33 -17.03 1.64 15.51
CA TYR A 33 -15.58 1.64 15.65
C TYR A 33 -14.85 2.23 14.42
N SER A 34 -15.51 2.40 13.27
CA SER A 34 -14.87 2.70 11.97
C SER A 34 -14.21 4.06 11.97
N TRP A 35 -14.95 5.07 12.40
CA TRP A 35 -14.44 6.42 12.45
C TRP A 35 -13.41 6.60 13.59
N ARG A 36 -13.57 5.92 14.73
CA ARG A 36 -12.55 5.88 15.79
C ARG A 36 -11.24 5.30 15.26
N ALA A 37 -11.27 4.15 14.59
CA ALA A 37 -10.10 3.54 13.97
C ALA A 37 -9.43 4.46 12.94
N GLN A 38 -10.22 5.14 12.09
CA GLN A 38 -9.71 6.11 11.13
C GLN A 38 -9.04 7.32 11.79
N LEU A 39 -9.62 7.86 12.86
CA LEU A 39 -9.03 8.95 13.63
C LEU A 39 -7.74 8.51 14.33
N MET A 40 -7.70 7.28 14.86
CA MET A 40 -6.49 6.71 15.44
C MET A 40 -5.37 6.57 14.40
N LEU A 41 -5.67 6.07 13.19
CA LEU A 41 -4.73 6.01 12.07
C LEU A 41 -4.15 7.40 11.73
N HIS A 42 -5.00 8.42 11.64
CA HIS A 42 -4.56 9.80 11.38
C HIS A 42 -3.72 10.37 12.53
N LEU A 43 -4.06 10.05 13.78
CA LEU A 43 -3.28 10.48 14.93
C LEU A 43 -1.87 9.85 14.92
N VAL A 44 -1.72 8.59 14.50
CA VAL A 44 -0.39 7.98 14.27
C VAL A 44 0.42 8.82 13.28
N GLU A 45 -0.16 9.18 12.12
CA GLU A 45 0.52 10.03 11.13
C GLU A 45 0.89 11.40 11.70
N CYS A 46 0.00 12.02 12.48
CA CYS A 46 0.26 13.32 13.10
C CYS A 46 1.39 13.25 14.14
N LEU A 47 1.47 12.17 14.92
CA LEU A 47 2.55 11.94 15.88
C LEU A 47 3.90 11.71 15.19
N VAL A 48 3.90 10.99 14.06
CA VAL A 48 5.08 10.83 13.22
C VAL A 48 5.54 12.18 12.66
N ASP A 49 4.64 12.96 12.07
CA ASP A 49 4.94 14.28 11.52
C ASP A 49 5.45 15.26 12.59
N ALA A 50 4.99 15.12 13.83
CA ALA A 50 5.45 15.90 14.99
C ALA A 50 6.84 15.47 15.53
N GLY A 51 7.48 14.44 14.93
CA GLY A 51 8.76 13.91 15.39
C GLY A 51 8.69 13.11 16.69
N LYS A 52 7.49 12.79 17.19
CA LYS A 52 7.29 12.11 18.47
C LYS A 52 7.39 10.59 18.36
N GLY A 53 8.54 10.08 17.94
CA GLY A 53 8.72 8.65 17.59
C GLY A 53 8.26 7.65 18.66
N LYS A 54 8.58 7.87 19.94
CA LYS A 54 8.18 6.95 21.03
C LYS A 54 6.66 6.93 21.25
N GLU A 55 6.02 8.11 21.28
CA GLU A 55 4.56 8.22 21.37
C GLU A 55 3.89 7.59 20.14
N ALA A 56 4.41 7.86 18.93
CA ALA A 56 3.91 7.31 17.69
C ALA A 56 3.96 5.77 17.69
N SER A 57 5.07 5.16 18.12
CA SER A 57 5.19 3.69 18.21
C SER A 57 4.23 3.09 19.23
N SER A 58 4.13 3.67 20.43
CA SER A 58 3.20 3.17 21.46
C SER A 58 1.76 3.29 20.99
N PHE A 59 1.39 4.42 20.39
CA PHE A 59 0.03 4.67 19.93
C PHE A 59 -0.32 3.82 18.69
N ALA A 60 0.63 3.59 17.78
CA ALA A 60 0.47 2.69 16.65
C ALA A 60 0.23 1.24 17.08
N LYS A 61 0.86 0.80 18.18
CA LYS A 61 0.57 -0.52 18.77
C LYS A 61 -0.86 -0.58 19.31
N ALA A 62 -1.26 0.37 20.15
CA ALA A 62 -2.64 0.42 20.66
C ALA A 62 -3.69 0.50 19.53
N THR A 63 -3.39 1.26 18.48
CA THR A 63 -4.23 1.35 17.27
C THR A 63 -4.32 0.01 16.54
N SER A 64 -3.21 -0.72 16.42
CA SER A 64 -3.18 -2.06 15.85
C SER A 64 -4.07 -3.01 16.65
N ASP A 65 -3.89 -3.07 17.97
CA ASP A 65 -4.66 -3.98 18.85
C ASP A 65 -6.17 -3.68 18.79
N PHE A 66 -6.53 -2.39 18.75
CA PHE A 66 -7.92 -1.94 18.58
C PHE A 66 -8.51 -2.37 17.22
N ILE A 67 -7.77 -2.12 16.12
CA ILE A 67 -8.21 -2.47 14.77
C ILE A 67 -8.40 -3.99 14.63
N GLU A 68 -7.49 -4.79 15.17
CA GLU A 68 -7.62 -6.25 15.12
C GLU A 68 -8.86 -6.77 15.86
N SER A 69 -9.22 -6.12 16.96
CA SER A 69 -10.34 -6.55 17.80
C SER A 69 -11.70 -6.14 17.22
N HIS A 70 -11.77 -5.02 16.51
CA HIS A 70 -13.05 -4.42 16.13
C HIS A 70 -13.26 -4.31 14.62
N ILE A 71 -12.22 -4.06 13.82
CA ILE A 71 -12.32 -3.75 12.38
C ILE A 71 -11.09 -4.25 11.61
N PRO A 72 -10.92 -5.58 11.50
CA PRO A 72 -9.72 -6.17 10.89
C PRO A 72 -9.48 -5.71 9.44
N ASP A 73 -10.52 -5.27 8.72
CA ASP A 73 -10.42 -4.72 7.36
C ASP A 73 -9.50 -3.48 7.27
N LEU A 74 -9.31 -2.74 8.36
CA LEU A 74 -8.40 -1.60 8.42
C LEU A 74 -6.96 -2.00 8.82
N TYR A 75 -6.72 -3.26 9.16
CA TYR A 75 -5.40 -3.75 9.57
C TYR A 75 -4.31 -3.50 8.53
N PRO A 76 -4.55 -3.72 7.21
CA PRO A 76 -3.56 -3.40 6.18
C PRO A 76 -3.08 -1.94 6.23
N LYS A 77 -3.94 -1.00 6.63
CA LYS A 77 -3.59 0.43 6.72
C LYS A 77 -2.65 0.72 7.89
N ILE A 78 -2.94 0.24 9.09
CA ILE A 78 -2.04 0.45 10.25
C ILE A 78 -0.71 -0.28 10.04
N PHE A 79 -0.75 -1.50 9.48
CA PHE A 79 0.45 -2.25 9.14
C PHE A 79 1.32 -1.47 8.14
N SER A 80 0.72 -0.90 7.09
CA SER A 80 1.44 -0.06 6.13
C SER A 80 2.11 1.15 6.80
N LEU A 81 1.45 1.80 7.76
CA LEU A 81 2.02 2.94 8.49
C LEU A 81 3.19 2.51 9.36
N GLN A 82 3.03 1.41 10.10
CA GLN A 82 4.08 0.89 10.97
C GLN A 82 5.35 0.57 10.20
N VAL A 83 5.24 -0.15 9.06
CA VAL A 83 6.39 -0.50 8.22
C VAL A 83 7.06 0.76 7.64
N ARG A 84 6.27 1.68 7.10
CA ARG A 84 6.78 2.90 6.46
C ARG A 84 7.59 3.77 7.41
N HIS A 85 7.10 3.93 8.64
CA HIS A 85 7.69 4.84 9.63
C HIS A 85 8.54 4.13 10.69
N LYS A 86 8.82 2.82 10.52
CA LYS A 86 9.61 2.00 11.45
C LYS A 86 9.08 2.07 12.90
N LEU A 87 7.75 2.07 13.05
CA LEU A 87 7.07 2.19 14.34
C LEU A 87 6.99 0.87 15.13
N PHE A 88 7.56 -0.19 14.57
CA PHE A 88 7.65 -1.51 15.17
C PHE A 88 9.00 -2.15 14.80
N ASP A 89 9.43 -3.15 15.56
CA ASP A 89 10.66 -3.87 15.27
C ASP A 89 10.47 -4.78 14.04
N PHE A 90 10.94 -4.30 12.88
CA PHE A 90 10.94 -5.02 11.61
C PHE A 90 12.34 -5.52 11.23
N THR A 91 13.22 -5.78 12.22
CA THR A 91 14.53 -6.42 11.98
C THR A 91 14.38 -7.77 11.26
N LYS A 92 13.24 -8.44 11.42
CA LYS A 92 12.79 -9.60 10.63
C LYS A 92 11.45 -9.29 9.94
N PRO A 93 11.11 -9.96 8.82
CA PRO A 93 9.75 -9.89 8.30
C PRO A 93 8.76 -10.29 9.40
N PRO A 94 7.67 -9.53 9.61
CA PRO A 94 6.74 -9.82 10.68
C PRO A 94 5.98 -11.11 10.37
N PRO A 95 5.74 -11.99 11.36
CA PRO A 95 5.21 -13.34 11.13
C PRO A 95 3.87 -13.34 10.38
N LYS A 96 3.05 -12.29 10.56
CA LYS A 96 1.76 -12.12 9.89
C LYS A 96 1.86 -11.96 8.35
N THR A 97 3.04 -11.62 7.80
CA THR A 97 3.22 -11.52 6.34
C THR A 97 3.28 -12.87 5.65
N GLU A 98 3.63 -13.93 6.37
CA GLU A 98 3.66 -15.29 5.79
C GLU A 98 2.23 -15.83 5.59
N ALA A 99 1.32 -15.45 6.49
CA ALA A 99 -0.08 -15.83 6.45
C ALA A 99 -0.96 -14.95 5.53
N SER A 100 -0.50 -13.75 5.16
CA SER A 100 -1.30 -12.80 4.35
C SER A 100 -0.51 -12.25 3.15
N PRO A 101 -0.93 -12.58 1.92
CA PRO A 101 -0.28 -12.06 0.72
C PRO A 101 -0.48 -10.54 0.56
N VAL A 102 -1.59 -9.99 1.07
CA VAL A 102 -1.83 -8.54 1.12
C VAL A 102 -0.78 -7.85 1.98
N LEU A 103 -0.53 -8.36 3.20
CA LEU A 103 0.50 -7.78 4.09
C LEU A 103 1.91 -7.96 3.52
N LEU A 104 2.19 -9.08 2.86
CA LEU A 104 3.48 -9.32 2.20
C LEU A 104 3.76 -8.29 1.10
N VAL A 105 2.76 -8.04 0.24
CA VAL A 105 2.85 -7.02 -0.82
C VAL A 105 3.07 -5.64 -0.23
N ILE A 106 2.29 -5.26 0.79
CA ILE A 106 2.45 -3.98 1.50
C ILE A 106 3.87 -3.85 2.05
N TYR A 107 4.37 -4.87 2.75
CA TYR A 107 5.71 -4.86 3.34
C TYR A 107 6.79 -4.62 2.29
N LYS A 108 6.76 -5.37 1.18
CA LYS A 108 7.73 -5.24 0.08
C LYS A 108 7.63 -3.88 -0.61
N MET A 109 6.42 -3.37 -0.86
CA MET A 109 6.21 -2.05 -1.46
C MET A 109 6.70 -0.91 -0.56
N GLN A 110 6.40 -0.94 0.75
CA GLN A 110 6.87 0.11 1.67
C GLN A 110 8.41 0.12 1.79
N LYS A 111 9.05 -1.05 1.78
CA LYS A 111 10.52 -1.15 1.72
C LYS A 111 11.13 -0.58 0.44
N LEU A 112 10.42 -0.70 -0.69
CA LEU A 112 10.84 -0.12 -1.96
C LEU A 112 10.69 1.40 -1.94
N LYS A 113 9.57 1.92 -1.40
CA LYS A 113 9.28 3.35 -1.26
C LYS A 113 10.35 4.13 -0.51
N HIS A 114 10.87 3.58 0.60
CA HIS A 114 11.90 4.25 1.39
C HIS A 114 13.18 4.59 0.60
N LYS A 115 13.43 3.87 -0.51
CA LYS A 115 14.58 4.14 -1.38
C LYS A 115 14.34 5.20 -2.45
N VAL A 116 13.07 5.52 -2.75
CA VAL A 116 12.72 6.57 -3.73
C VAL A 116 12.95 7.96 -3.13
N ASP A 117 12.66 8.11 -1.84
CA ASP A 117 12.84 9.37 -1.10
C ASP A 117 14.33 9.72 -0.89
N ASP A 118 15.21 8.74 -1.01
CA ASP A 118 16.67 8.88 -0.92
C ASP A 118 17.23 9.00 -2.35
N VAL A 119 17.52 10.22 -2.80
CA VAL A 119 17.85 10.57 -4.20
C VAL A 119 18.95 9.63 -4.76
N CYS A 120 18.58 8.57 -5.46
CA CYS A 120 19.53 7.59 -5.97
C CYS A 120 19.15 7.09 -7.36
N GLU A 121 20.17 6.87 -8.19
CA GLU A 121 20.04 6.26 -9.50
C GLU A 121 19.47 4.83 -9.42
N ALA A 122 18.73 4.44 -10.46
CA ALA A 122 18.05 3.15 -10.54
C ALA A 122 19.05 1.99 -10.37
N ARG A 123 18.87 1.15 -9.34
CA ARG A 123 19.75 0.00 -9.09
C ARG A 123 19.17 -1.26 -9.71
N LYS A 124 20.03 -2.17 -10.19
CA LYS A 124 19.61 -3.49 -10.72
C LYS A 124 18.78 -4.30 -9.71
N GLU A 125 19.06 -4.13 -8.42
CA GLU A 125 18.32 -4.78 -7.33
C GLU A 125 16.87 -4.30 -7.23
N ASP A 126 16.58 -3.07 -7.62
CA ASP A 126 15.23 -2.52 -7.56
C ASP A 126 14.34 -3.14 -8.65
N ALA A 127 14.91 -3.43 -9.83
CA ALA A 127 14.22 -4.20 -10.87
C ALA A 127 13.78 -5.58 -10.38
N ALA A 128 14.67 -6.30 -9.68
CA ALA A 128 14.36 -7.62 -9.14
C ALA A 128 13.24 -7.56 -8.09
N ARG A 129 13.25 -6.56 -7.21
CA ARG A 129 12.22 -6.34 -6.19
C ARG A 129 10.87 -5.95 -6.80
N ILE A 130 10.86 -5.05 -7.78
CA ILE A 130 9.63 -4.68 -8.51
C ILE A 130 9.03 -5.91 -9.20
N LYS A 131 9.88 -6.70 -9.87
CA LYS A 131 9.45 -7.93 -10.55
C LYS A 131 8.91 -8.96 -9.56
N GLU A 132 9.54 -9.11 -8.40
CA GLU A 132 9.05 -9.99 -7.33
C GLU A 132 7.63 -9.60 -6.87
N ILE A 133 7.40 -8.30 -6.60
CA ILE A 133 6.07 -7.81 -6.19
C ILE A 133 5.05 -8.04 -7.31
N PHE A 134 5.43 -7.76 -8.56
CA PHE A 134 4.56 -8.00 -9.73
C PHE A 134 4.14 -9.47 -9.83
N LEU A 135 5.08 -10.41 -9.69
CA LEU A 135 4.78 -11.83 -9.74
C LEU A 135 3.86 -12.28 -8.60
N LEU A 136 4.02 -11.75 -7.39
CA LEU A 136 3.09 -12.01 -6.28
C LEU A 136 1.65 -11.58 -6.63
N LEU A 137 1.49 -10.40 -7.25
CA LEU A 137 0.19 -9.91 -7.71
C LEU A 137 -0.40 -10.76 -8.83
N MET A 138 0.43 -11.34 -9.70
CA MET A 138 -0.02 -12.21 -10.79
C MET A 138 -0.41 -13.61 -10.33
N HIS A 139 0.37 -14.23 -9.44
CA HIS A 139 0.04 -15.54 -8.90
C HIS A 139 -1.28 -15.52 -8.10
N SER A 140 -1.58 -14.40 -7.43
CA SER A 140 -2.86 -14.21 -6.75
C SER A 140 -4.08 -14.20 -7.68
N ALA A 141 -3.89 -13.86 -8.96
CA ALA A 141 -4.94 -13.83 -9.98
C ALA A 141 -5.23 -15.22 -10.56
N ALA A 142 -4.18 -16.02 -10.78
CA ALA A 142 -4.31 -17.38 -11.29
C ALA A 142 -5.09 -18.30 -10.33
N ALA A 143 -4.97 -18.05 -9.02
CA ALA A 143 -5.70 -18.78 -7.98
C ALA A 143 -7.22 -18.48 -7.95
N GLN A 144 -7.70 -17.46 -8.67
CA GLN A 144 -9.11 -17.03 -8.68
C GLN A 144 -9.89 -17.49 -9.93
N SER A 145 -9.27 -18.27 -10.82
CA SER A 145 -9.95 -18.86 -11.98
C SER A 145 -10.86 -20.02 -11.54
N PRO A 146 -12.13 -20.11 -12.01
CA PRO A 146 -13.02 -21.20 -11.64
C PRO A 146 -12.59 -22.47 -12.36
N VAL A 147 -11.68 -23.23 -11.77
CA VAL A 147 -11.48 -24.63 -12.15
C VAL A 147 -12.71 -25.39 -11.65
N ILE A 148 -13.52 -25.85 -12.60
CA ILE A 148 -14.65 -26.75 -12.40
C ILE A 148 -14.24 -27.85 -11.41
N ALA A 149 -14.94 -27.90 -10.27
CA ALA A 149 -14.73 -28.88 -9.23
C ALA A 149 -14.83 -30.30 -9.80
N ARG A 150 -13.74 -31.07 -9.67
CA ARG A 150 -13.77 -32.53 -9.71
C ARG A 150 -12.98 -33.08 -8.53
N GLY A 151 -13.73 -33.60 -7.57
CA GLY A 151 -13.36 -34.77 -6.78
C GLY A 151 -12.29 -34.61 -5.70
N SER A 152 -12.77 -34.52 -4.47
CA SER A 152 -12.30 -35.28 -3.30
C SER A 152 -11.02 -34.84 -2.54
N SER A 153 -11.27 -34.45 -1.28
CA SER A 153 -10.54 -34.81 -0.03
C SER A 153 -10.00 -33.60 0.77
N PRO A 154 -10.33 -33.46 2.07
CA PRO A 154 -9.92 -32.33 2.89
C PRO A 154 -8.57 -32.62 3.56
N CYS A 155 -7.50 -32.04 3.02
CA CYS A 155 -6.20 -31.98 3.70
C CYS A 155 -5.88 -30.52 4.05
N LEU A 156 -5.75 -30.27 5.35
CA LEU A 156 -5.38 -29.01 5.98
C LEU A 156 -4.00 -28.54 5.48
N ALA A 157 -4.02 -27.60 4.55
CA ALA A 157 -2.97 -26.60 4.40
C ALA A 157 -3.72 -25.31 4.12
N GLU A 158 -3.70 -24.38 5.08
CA GLU A 158 -4.24 -23.02 4.89
C GLU A 158 -3.42 -22.37 3.77
N SER A 159 -3.84 -22.58 2.53
CA SER A 159 -3.34 -21.80 1.40
C SER A 159 -3.68 -20.34 1.70
N PRO A 160 -2.70 -19.42 1.62
CA PRO A 160 -2.95 -18.02 1.92
C PRO A 160 -4.15 -17.52 1.11
N SER A 161 -5.09 -16.85 1.77
CA SER A 161 -6.28 -16.32 1.09
C SER A 161 -5.87 -15.43 -0.08
N PRO A 162 -6.48 -15.59 -1.27
CA PRO A 162 -6.07 -14.84 -2.45
C PRO A 162 -6.30 -13.33 -2.27
N ILE A 163 -5.45 -12.51 -2.90
CA ILE A 163 -5.54 -11.05 -2.83
C ILE A 163 -6.86 -10.59 -3.45
N PRO A 164 -7.69 -9.79 -2.74
CA PRO A 164 -8.94 -9.28 -3.30
C PRO A 164 -8.71 -8.50 -4.61
N PRO A 165 -9.60 -8.60 -5.61
CA PRO A 165 -9.43 -7.92 -6.90
C PRO A 165 -9.24 -6.40 -6.77
N ALA A 166 -9.98 -5.75 -5.87
CA ALA A 166 -9.87 -4.32 -5.62
C ALA A 166 -8.48 -3.92 -5.09
N ASP A 167 -7.94 -4.68 -4.13
CA ASP A 167 -6.60 -4.47 -3.59
C ASP A 167 -5.53 -4.71 -4.64
N ARG A 168 -5.69 -5.76 -5.46
CA ARG A 168 -4.77 -6.06 -6.56
C ARG A 168 -4.68 -4.90 -7.55
N VAL A 169 -5.81 -4.29 -7.93
CA VAL A 169 -5.83 -3.10 -8.81
C VAL A 169 -5.08 -1.94 -8.16
N ALA A 170 -5.34 -1.66 -6.89
CA ALA A 170 -4.66 -0.60 -6.15
C ALA A 170 -3.13 -0.84 -6.07
N PHE A 171 -2.71 -2.08 -5.78
CA PHE A 171 -1.30 -2.45 -5.72
C PHE A 171 -0.61 -2.38 -7.08
N LEU A 172 -1.27 -2.78 -8.17
CA LEU A 172 -0.72 -2.66 -9.52
C LEU A 172 -0.53 -1.19 -9.92
N LEU A 173 -1.47 -0.31 -9.58
CA LEU A 173 -1.34 1.13 -9.82
C LEU A 173 -0.17 1.73 -9.04
N GLU A 174 -0.06 1.40 -7.75
CA GLU A 174 1.03 1.90 -6.90
C GLU A 174 2.39 1.33 -7.34
N LEU A 175 2.47 0.06 -7.72
CA LEU A 175 3.70 -0.56 -8.24
C LEU A 175 4.13 0.05 -9.57
N ALA A 176 3.18 0.33 -10.47
CA ALA A 176 3.45 1.01 -11.73
C ALA A 176 4.01 2.42 -11.49
N PHE A 177 3.43 3.16 -10.54
CA PHE A 177 3.93 4.47 -10.15
C PHE A 177 5.35 4.39 -9.55
N LEU A 178 5.62 3.44 -8.65
CA LEU A 178 6.95 3.23 -8.08
C LEU A 178 7.98 2.84 -9.14
N ALA A 179 7.60 1.97 -10.08
CA ALA A 179 8.46 1.60 -11.18
C ALA A 179 8.83 2.81 -12.05
N LEU A 180 7.92 3.77 -12.26
CA LEU A 180 8.23 5.02 -12.96
C LEU A 180 9.18 5.91 -12.18
N GLN A 181 8.95 6.09 -10.87
CA GLN A 181 9.85 6.87 -10.02
C GLN A 181 11.28 6.30 -10.02
N LEU A 182 11.40 4.97 -10.08
CA LEU A 182 12.67 4.24 -10.14
C LEU A 182 13.20 4.02 -11.58
N LYS A 183 12.64 4.69 -12.60
CA LYS A 183 13.06 4.59 -14.01
C LYS A 183 12.96 3.17 -14.62
N HIS A 184 12.15 2.28 -14.05
CA HIS A 184 11.86 0.93 -14.55
C HIS A 184 10.61 0.90 -15.46
N HIS A 185 10.70 1.59 -16.59
CA HIS A 185 9.59 1.83 -17.52
C HIS A 185 8.90 0.57 -18.05
N GLN A 186 9.65 -0.51 -18.29
CA GLN A 186 9.07 -1.78 -18.77
C GLN A 186 8.14 -2.39 -17.72
N MET A 187 8.55 -2.40 -16.45
CA MET A 187 7.71 -2.92 -15.37
C MET A 187 6.44 -2.08 -15.18
N ALA A 188 6.53 -0.76 -15.33
CA ALA A 188 5.36 0.10 -15.30
C ALA A 188 4.39 -0.21 -16.45
N ALA A 189 4.91 -0.45 -17.66
CA ALA A 189 4.09 -0.84 -18.81
C ALA A 189 3.39 -2.18 -18.61
N ASP A 190 4.06 -3.15 -18.01
CA ASP A 190 3.50 -4.48 -17.75
C ASP A 190 2.39 -4.41 -16.69
N CYS A 191 2.57 -3.62 -15.63
CA CYS A 191 1.50 -3.34 -14.65
C CYS A 191 0.27 -2.69 -15.31
N LEU A 192 0.49 -1.70 -16.18
CA LEU A 192 -0.59 -1.03 -16.92
C LEU A 192 -1.31 -1.97 -17.88
N ARG A 193 -0.61 -2.93 -18.48
CA ARG A 193 -1.20 -3.95 -19.36
C ARG A 193 -2.13 -4.85 -18.59
N GLU A 194 -1.69 -5.32 -17.41
CA GLU A 194 -2.52 -6.13 -16.51
C GLU A 194 -3.74 -5.37 -15.97
N LEU A 195 -3.59 -4.07 -15.73
CA LEU A 195 -4.73 -3.23 -15.35
C LEU A 195 -5.74 -3.07 -16.48
N LYS A 196 -5.30 -3.01 -17.74
CA LYS A 196 -6.19 -2.93 -18.91
C LYS A 196 -6.94 -4.23 -19.14
N THR A 197 -6.27 -5.38 -19.01
CA THR A 197 -6.92 -6.69 -19.13
C THR A 197 -7.91 -6.94 -17.99
N ALA A 198 -7.70 -6.36 -16.80
CA ALA A 198 -8.66 -6.38 -15.69
C ALA A 198 -9.79 -5.32 -15.81
N GLY A 199 -9.53 -4.22 -16.53
CA GLY A 199 -10.34 -3.00 -16.57
C GLY A 199 -11.69 -3.09 -17.27
N ASP A 200 -11.96 -4.19 -17.98
CA ASP A 200 -13.28 -4.45 -18.58
C ASP A 200 -14.35 -4.82 -17.53
N THR A 201 -13.98 -4.92 -16.24
CA THR A 201 -14.88 -5.39 -15.16
C THR A 201 -15.08 -4.43 -13.98
N VAL A 202 -14.28 -3.36 -13.81
CA VAL A 202 -14.33 -2.51 -12.59
C VAL A 202 -14.48 -1.01 -12.91
N SER A 203 -15.68 -0.48 -12.70
CA SER A 203 -16.08 0.91 -13.00
C SER A 203 -15.29 1.99 -12.22
N GLY A 204 -14.66 1.66 -11.08
CA GLY A 204 -13.87 2.62 -10.28
C GLY A 204 -12.39 2.79 -10.67
N GLY A 205 -11.83 1.87 -11.46
CA GLY A 205 -10.39 1.85 -11.80
C GLY A 205 -10.01 2.72 -13.00
N GLN A 206 -10.96 3.03 -13.89
CA GLN A 206 -10.69 3.70 -15.16
C GLN A 206 -10.11 5.10 -15.00
N SER A 207 -10.62 5.90 -14.05
CA SER A 207 -10.11 7.25 -13.80
C SER A 207 -8.65 7.27 -13.32
N GLN A 208 -8.24 6.28 -12.51
CA GLN A 208 -6.86 6.18 -12.02
C GLN A 208 -5.91 5.66 -13.11
N ILE A 209 -6.37 4.72 -13.94
CA ILE A 209 -5.64 4.26 -15.12
C ILE A 209 -5.42 5.41 -16.10
N ILE A 210 -6.40 6.29 -16.31
CA ILE A 210 -6.26 7.48 -17.16
C ILE A 210 -5.19 8.41 -16.59
N ILE A 211 -5.21 8.74 -15.30
CA ILE A 211 -4.21 9.62 -14.67
C ILE A 211 -2.79 9.06 -14.82
N LEU A 212 -2.60 7.76 -14.57
CA LEU A 212 -1.29 7.13 -14.69
C LEU A 212 -0.84 6.99 -16.16
N SER A 213 -1.77 6.75 -17.08
CA SER A 213 -1.51 6.76 -18.52
C SER A 213 -1.10 8.15 -19.01
N CYS A 214 -1.75 9.20 -18.52
CA CYS A 214 -1.42 10.60 -18.81
C CYS A 214 -0.05 11.00 -18.25
N LEU A 215 0.40 10.40 -17.15
CA LEU A 215 1.78 10.55 -16.65
C LEU A 215 2.78 9.73 -17.47
N TYR A 216 2.39 8.55 -17.95
CA TYR A 216 3.27 7.66 -18.73
C TYR A 216 3.58 8.19 -20.15
N ILE A 217 2.61 8.81 -20.82
CA ILE A 217 2.72 9.33 -22.19
C ILE A 217 3.87 10.36 -22.36
N PRO A 218 3.95 11.47 -21.59
CA PRO A 218 5.00 12.46 -21.75
C PRO A 218 6.39 11.89 -21.42
N TYR A 219 6.50 10.92 -20.49
CA TYR A 219 7.76 10.23 -20.21
C TYR A 219 8.21 9.34 -21.38
N ARG A 220 7.29 8.59 -22.01
CA ARG A 220 7.60 7.77 -23.20
C ARG A 220 8.04 8.64 -24.39
N VAL A 221 7.40 9.79 -24.58
CA VAL A 221 7.80 10.78 -25.59
C VAL A 221 9.20 11.34 -25.30
N MET A 222 9.50 11.67 -24.04
CA MET A 222 10.82 12.16 -23.63
C MET A 222 11.95 11.13 -23.88
N GLN A 223 11.65 9.84 -23.74
CA GLN A 223 12.62 8.77 -23.96
C GLN A 223 12.87 8.48 -25.45
N LEU A 224 11.82 8.56 -26.28
CA LEU A 224 11.98 8.54 -27.74
C LEU A 224 12.79 9.75 -28.23
N CYS A 225 12.57 10.93 -27.65
CA CYS A 225 13.35 12.12 -27.98
C CYS A 225 14.84 12.01 -27.58
N LYS A 226 15.18 11.33 -26.47
CA LYS A 226 16.58 11.05 -26.10
C LYS A 226 17.29 10.11 -27.08
N HIS A 227 16.57 9.16 -27.67
CA HIS A 227 17.12 8.28 -28.71
C HIS A 227 17.25 8.95 -30.08
N MET A 228 16.48 10.02 -30.36
CA MET A 228 16.60 10.79 -31.61
C MET A 228 17.72 11.84 -31.61
N HIS A 229 18.28 12.20 -30.45
CA HIS A 229 19.41 13.15 -30.34
C HIS A 229 20.79 12.48 -30.33
N VAL A 230 20.84 11.16 -30.58
CA VAL A 230 22.07 10.40 -30.81
C VAL A 230 22.00 9.85 -32.23
N ASN A 231 22.14 10.75 -33.22
CA ASN A 231 22.48 10.45 -34.62
C ASN A 231 23.13 11.68 -35.22
#